data_AF-A0A353RRL8-F1
#
_entry.id   AF-A0A353RRL8-F1
#
_cell.length_a   1.000
_cell.length_b   1.000
_cell.length_c   1.000
_cell.angle_alpha   90.00
_cell.angle_beta   90.00
_cell.angle_gamma   90.00
#
_symmetry.space_group_name_H-M   'P 1'
#
loop_
_entity.id
_entity.type
_entity.pdbx_description
1 polymer ?
#
loop_
_entity_poly.entity_id
_entity_poly.type
_entity_poly.pdbx_seq_one_letter_code
_entity_poly.pdbx_strand_id
1 'polypeptide(L)'
;SLRFYREYFKPVAIEEIVKDRRRFLIKFEGTEFFVNLDEVTKPNLGKFVEIKSRTWSRQDAQHKVKLMQKLLEALGLASQPLVTKDYIYLVEEGEE
;
A
#
# COMPACT_ATOMS: atom_id res chain seq x y z
N SER A 1 17.80 14.60 -7.96
CA SER A 1 17.60 15.68 -6.96
C SER A 1 16.14 16.08 -6.96
N LEU A 2 15.54 16.35 -5.78
CA LEU A 2 14.16 16.85 -5.65
C LEU A 2 13.91 18.13 -6.47
N ARG A 3 14.97 18.90 -6.72
CA ARG A 3 14.94 20.12 -7.54
C ARG A 3 14.39 19.88 -8.96
N PHE A 4 14.77 18.78 -9.61
CA PHE A 4 14.29 18.42 -10.95
C PHE A 4 12.77 18.31 -11.00
N TYR A 5 12.18 17.63 -10.00
CA TYR A 5 10.73 17.46 -9.94
C TYR A 5 10.01 18.79 -9.73
N ARG A 6 10.57 19.70 -8.92
CA ARG A 6 9.99 21.03 -8.67
C ARG A 6 9.99 21.90 -9.92
N GLU A 7 11.11 21.96 -10.64
CA GLU A 7 11.26 22.82 -11.82
C GLU A 7 10.44 22.30 -13.01
N TYR A 8 10.38 20.98 -13.21
CA TYR A 8 9.68 20.38 -14.34
C TYR A 8 8.17 20.29 -14.11
N PHE A 9 7.73 19.78 -12.96
CA PHE A 9 6.31 19.53 -12.70
C PHE A 9 5.56 20.74 -12.12
N LYS A 10 6.26 21.73 -11.54
CA LYS A 10 5.66 22.92 -10.89
C LYS A 10 4.45 22.56 -10.01
N PRO A 11 4.63 21.68 -9.01
CA PRO A 11 3.52 21.14 -8.23
C PRO A 11 2.84 22.22 -7.39
N VAL A 12 1.54 22.06 -7.15
CA VAL A 12 0.75 22.96 -6.30
C VAL A 12 1.06 22.79 -4.81
N ALA A 13 1.48 21.60 -4.39
CA ALA A 13 1.87 21.26 -3.02
C ALA A 13 2.92 20.13 -3.02
N ILE A 14 3.66 19.99 -1.93
CA ILE A 14 4.69 18.95 -1.76
C ILE A 14 4.60 18.42 -0.33
N GLU A 15 4.27 17.13 -0.22
CA GLU A 15 4.25 16.41 1.06
C GLU A 15 5.39 15.40 1.16
N GLU A 16 6.06 15.38 2.31
CA GLU A 16 7.14 14.43 2.59
C GLU A 16 6.62 13.27 3.43
N ILE A 17 6.76 12.05 2.88
CA ILE A 17 6.39 10.81 3.58
C ILE A 17 7.65 9.96 3.81
N VAL A 18 7.96 9.69 5.07
CA VAL A 18 9.06 8.81 5.50
C VAL A 18 8.48 7.54 6.09
N LYS A 19 8.96 6.39 5.59
CA LYS A 19 8.54 5.07 6.08
C LYS A 19 9.65 4.04 6.03
N ASP A 20 9.63 3.12 6.97
CA ASP A 20 10.37 1.86 6.89
C ASP A 20 9.48 0.79 6.24
N ARG A 21 10.02 -0.01 5.33
CA ARG A 21 9.29 -1.04 4.58
C ARG A 21 10.02 -2.36 4.60
N ARG A 22 9.34 -3.39 5.10
CA ARG A 22 9.74 -4.79 4.93
C ARG A 22 8.91 -5.42 3.83
N ARG A 23 9.57 -5.92 2.79
CA ARG A 23 8.91 -6.51 1.62
C ARG A 23 9.16 -8.01 1.54
N PHE A 24 8.08 -8.75 1.34
CA PHE A 24 8.10 -10.20 1.17
C PHE A 24 7.46 -10.56 -0.17
N LEU A 25 8.05 -11.52 -0.87
CA LEU A 25 7.40 -12.24 -1.97
C LEU A 25 6.98 -13.59 -1.42
N ILE A 26 5.68 -13.88 -1.47
CA ILE A 26 5.12 -15.14 -0.99
C ILE A 26 4.35 -15.82 -2.11
N LYS A 27 4.25 -17.16 -2.03
CA LYS A 27 3.40 -17.96 -2.89
C LYS A 27 2.25 -18.53 -2.07
N PHE A 28 1.03 -18.16 -2.41
CA PHE A 28 -0.20 -18.57 -1.72
C PHE A 28 -1.19 -19.16 -2.72
N GLU A 29 -1.64 -20.39 -2.48
CA GLU A 29 -2.51 -21.17 -3.39
C GLU A 29 -2.00 -21.13 -4.86
N GLY A 30 -0.68 -21.28 -5.06
CA GLY A 30 -0.08 -21.27 -6.40
C GLY A 30 0.14 -19.88 -7.01
N THR A 31 -0.30 -18.82 -6.36
CA THR A 31 -0.21 -17.42 -6.84
C THR A 31 0.82 -16.62 -6.05
N GLU A 32 1.62 -15.81 -6.75
CA GLU A 32 2.58 -14.90 -6.12
C GLU A 32 1.92 -13.60 -5.64
N PHE A 33 2.27 -13.19 -4.42
CA PHE A 33 1.88 -11.91 -3.83
C PHE A 33 3.10 -11.21 -3.25
N PHE A 34 3.14 -9.89 -3.40
CA PHE A 34 4.02 -9.01 -2.64
C PHE A 34 3.27 -8.53 -1.40
N VAL A 35 3.87 -8.74 -0.23
CA VAL A 35 3.36 -8.22 1.05
C VAL A 35 4.35 -7.20 1.57
N ASN A 36 3.92 -5.95 1.73
CA ASN A 36 4.71 -4.89 2.36
C ASN A 36 4.17 -4.64 3.77
N LEU A 37 5.06 -4.62 4.75
CA LEU A 37 4.80 -4.11 6.09
C LEU A 37 5.46 -2.73 6.18
N ASP A 38 4.64 -1.69 6.27
CA ASP A 38 5.08 -0.29 6.29
C ASP A 38 4.92 0.27 7.71
N GLU A 39 5.93 0.98 8.19
CA GLU A 39 5.85 1.85 9.37
C GLU A 39 6.12 3.28 8.92
N VAL A 40 5.07 4.11 8.88
CA VAL A 40 5.14 5.50 8.41
C VAL A 40 5.42 6.40 9.60
N THR A 41 6.62 6.99 9.60
CA THR A 41 7.16 7.77 10.73
C THR A 41 7.03 9.28 10.52
N LYS A 42 6.90 9.72 9.26
CA LYS A 42 6.63 11.12 8.92
C LYS A 42 5.61 11.19 7.77
N PRO A 43 4.48 11.87 7.95
CA PRO A 43 3.86 12.13 9.25
C PRO A 43 3.58 10.81 10.00
N ASN A 44 3.38 10.85 11.31
CA ASN A 44 3.21 9.64 12.11
C ASN A 44 1.82 9.02 11.87
N LEU A 45 1.70 8.19 10.83
CA LEU A 45 0.47 7.48 10.47
C LEU A 45 0.40 6.05 11.01
N GLY A 46 1.48 5.57 11.64
CA GLY A 46 1.53 4.24 12.22
C GLY A 46 1.89 3.15 11.20
N LYS A 47 1.25 1.97 11.34
CA LYS A 47 1.65 0.74 10.65
C LYS A 47 0.59 0.25 9.67
N PHE A 48 1.03 -0.20 8.51
CA PHE A 48 0.17 -0.65 7.42
C PHE A 48 0.66 -1.96 6.83
N VAL A 49 -0.29 -2.75 6.32
CA VAL A 49 -0.02 -3.95 5.53
C VAL A 49 -0.60 -3.76 4.14
N GLU A 50 0.23 -3.96 3.13
CA GLU A 50 -0.17 -3.82 1.73
C GLU A 50 0.09 -5.13 0.98
N ILE A 51 -0.98 -5.72 0.44
CA ILE A 51 -0.93 -6.95 -0.35
C ILE A 51 -1.15 -6.61 -1.83
N LYS A 52 -0.20 -6.97 -2.67
CA LYS A 52 -0.21 -6.66 -4.11
C LYS A 52 0.05 -7.91 -4.94
N SER A 53 -0.57 -7.97 -6.10
CA SER A 53 -0.22 -8.92 -7.15
C SER A 53 -0.28 -8.20 -8.49
N ARG A 54 0.58 -8.62 -9.43
CA ARG A 54 0.41 -8.25 -10.83
C ARG A 54 -0.87 -8.90 -11.37
N THR A 55 -1.54 -8.23 -12.31
CA THR A 55 -2.72 -8.73 -13.00
C THR A 55 -2.54 -8.57 -14.51
N TRP A 56 -3.10 -9.51 -15.28
CA TRP A 56 -2.98 -9.52 -16.76
C TRP A 56 -4.31 -9.39 -17.49
N SER A 57 -5.42 -9.61 -16.78
CA SER A 57 -6.77 -9.46 -17.31
C SER A 57 -7.74 -9.13 -16.17
N ARG A 58 -8.97 -8.72 -16.54
CA ARG A 58 -10.04 -8.49 -15.57
C ARG A 58 -10.42 -9.77 -14.82
N GLN A 59 -10.47 -10.90 -15.51
CA GLN A 59 -10.79 -12.19 -14.90
C GLN A 59 -9.69 -12.64 -13.92
N ASP A 60 -8.44 -12.45 -14.29
CA ASP A 60 -7.29 -12.71 -13.42
C ASP A 60 -7.32 -11.82 -12.16
N ALA A 61 -7.64 -10.53 -12.32
CA ALA A 61 -7.82 -9.62 -11.20
C ALA A 61 -8.94 -10.09 -10.25
N GLN A 62 -10.10 -10.48 -10.78
CA GLN A 62 -11.22 -11.01 -9.98
C GLN A 62 -10.84 -12.29 -9.22
N HIS A 63 -10.06 -13.18 -9.84
CA HIS A 63 -9.56 -14.38 -9.17
C HIS A 63 -8.59 -14.02 -8.04
N LYS A 64 -7.63 -13.14 -8.30
CA LYS A 64 -6.65 -12.68 -7.30
C LYS A 64 -7.27 -11.94 -6.13
N VAL A 65 -8.35 -11.18 -6.34
CA VAL A 65 -9.11 -10.54 -5.24
C VAL A 65 -9.64 -11.58 -4.27
N LYS A 66 -10.20 -12.69 -4.76
CA LYS A 66 -10.69 -13.78 -3.90
C LYS A 66 -9.55 -14.44 -3.11
N LEU A 67 -8.39 -14.63 -3.74
CA LEU A 67 -7.20 -15.16 -3.06
C LEU A 67 -6.64 -14.19 -2.02
N MET A 68 -6.68 -12.89 -2.28
CA MET A 68 -6.26 -11.86 -1.32
C MET A 68 -7.15 -11.88 -0.06
N GLN A 69 -8.47 -12.07 -0.20
CA GLN A 69 -9.37 -12.19 0.95
C GLN A 69 -8.99 -13.37 1.85
N LYS A 70 -8.78 -14.55 1.26
CA LYS A 70 -8.28 -15.73 1.99
C LYS A 70 -6.91 -15.50 2.63
N LEU A 71 -6.01 -14.81 1.94
CA LEU A 71 -4.69 -14.49 2.46
C LEU A 71 -4.78 -13.54 3.67
N LEU A 72 -5.67 -12.54 3.64
CA LEU A 72 -5.93 -11.66 4.78
C LEU A 72 -6.44 -12.45 5.99
N GLU A 73 -7.35 -13.40 5.78
CA GLU A 73 -7.82 -14.33 6.82
C GLU A 73 -6.68 -15.16 7.40
N ALA A 74 -5.85 -15.77 6.54
CA ALA A 74 -4.71 -16.58 6.96
C ALA A 74 -3.66 -15.79 7.75
N LEU A 75 -3.52 -14.49 7.48
CA LEU A 75 -2.63 -13.58 8.19
C LEU A 75 -3.24 -13.01 9.48
N GLY A 76 -4.49 -13.35 9.81
CA GLY A 76 -5.19 -12.79 10.97
C GLY A 76 -5.58 -11.32 10.81
N LEU A 77 -5.67 -10.82 9.58
CA LEU A 77 -5.96 -9.43 9.24
C LEU A 77 -7.41 -9.20 8.79
N ALA A 78 -8.27 -10.23 8.83
CA ALA A 78 -9.64 -10.14 8.32
C ALA A 78 -10.52 -9.11 9.03
N SER A 79 -10.26 -8.81 10.30
CA SER A 79 -10.99 -7.80 11.09
C SER A 79 -10.42 -6.39 10.96
N GLN A 80 -9.28 -6.22 10.27
CA GLN A 80 -8.66 -4.91 10.09
C GLN A 80 -9.44 -4.10 9.04
N PRO A 81 -9.61 -2.79 9.26
CA PRO A 81 -10.28 -1.94 8.29
C PRO A 81 -9.47 -1.89 6.98
N LEU A 82 -10.16 -2.00 5.84
CA LEU A 82 -9.52 -1.73 4.55
C LEU A 82 -9.25 -0.24 4.42
N VAL A 83 -7.98 0.08 4.16
CA VAL A 83 -7.55 1.44 3.82
C VAL A 83 -7.56 1.56 2.29
N THR A 84 -8.47 2.38 1.77
CA THR A 84 -8.64 2.61 0.32
C THR A 84 -7.92 3.85 -0.19
N LYS A 85 -7.45 4.70 0.73
CA LYS A 85 -6.75 5.95 0.44
C LYS A 85 -5.25 5.72 0.42
N ASP A 86 -4.57 6.40 -0.51
CA ASP A 86 -3.11 6.48 -0.48
C ASP A 86 -2.63 7.33 0.71
N TYR A 87 -1.39 7.11 1.15
CA TYR A 87 -0.81 7.80 2.29
C TYR A 87 -0.93 9.33 2.22
N ILE A 88 -0.82 9.92 1.01
CA ILE A 88 -0.93 11.38 0.84
C ILE A 88 -2.27 11.94 1.30
N TYR A 89 -3.36 11.21 1.07
CA TYR A 89 -4.70 11.62 1.50
C TYR A 89 -4.94 11.31 2.98
N LEU A 90 -4.23 10.32 3.55
CA LEU A 90 -4.27 10.06 4.99
C LEU A 90 -3.55 11.14 5.79
N VAL A 91 -2.58 11.84 5.20
CA VAL A 91 -1.96 13.02 5.81
C VAL A 91 -2.98 14.14 5.98
N GLU A 92 -3.74 14.44 4.93
CA GLU A 92 -4.71 15.54 4.91
C GLU A 92 -5.82 15.36 5.96
N GLU A 93 -6.17 14.14 6.34
CA GLU A 93 -7.23 13.85 7.33
C GLU A 93 -6.75 13.82 8.78
N GLY A 94 -5.43 13.71 9.00
CA GLY A 94 -4.84 13.70 10.35
C GLY A 94 -4.57 15.09 10.92
N GLU A 95 -4.90 16.15 10.18
CA GLU A 95 -4.69 17.55 10.57
C GLU A 95 -5.94 18.24 11.17
N GLU A 96 -7.04 17.49 11.38
CA GLU A 96 -8.22 17.91 12.18
C GLU A 96 -8.10 17.49 13.66
#